data_AF-A0A966DZI9-F1
#
_entry.id   AF-A0A966DZI9-F1
#
_cell.length_a   1.000
_cell.length_b   1.000
_cell.length_c   1.000
_cell.angle_alpha   90.00
_cell.angle_beta   90.00
_cell.angle_gamma   90.00
#
_symmetry.space_group_name_H-M   'P 1'
#
loop_
_entity.id
_entity.type
_entity.pdbx_description
1 polymer ?
#
loop_
_entity_poly.entity_id
_entity_poly.type
_entity_poly.pdbx_seq_one_letter_code
_entity_poly.pdbx_strand_id
1 'polypeptide(L)'
;LGASLADETGRTLWQEVASCEPRDLDVTRSFILMGAPIQLLDGPGDGQRVIWFGNGLRELSQAEFIRHYTTQHGPLVAGHAELIGLRRYRQVPDEQSGLRASLRELGLGQASPPPVFAELVMGTPRLKLATLRARRAATREIKDDEKRHIDFSSSMLLLTG
;
A
#
# COMPACT_ATOMS: atom_id res chain seq x y z
N LEU A 1 8.01 14.08 11.80
CA LEU A 1 6.58 14.35 11.52
C LEU A 1 5.79 14.55 12.80
N GLY A 2 5.64 13.54 13.68
CA GLY A 2 4.95 13.71 14.97
C GLY A 2 5.50 14.86 15.84
N ALA A 3 6.83 15.01 15.91
CA ALA A 3 7.46 16.12 16.64
C ALA A 3 7.17 17.51 16.02
N SER A 4 6.99 17.59 14.69
CA SER A 4 6.73 18.85 13.99
C SER A 4 5.27 19.31 14.14
N LEU A 5 4.30 18.43 14.34
CA LEU A 5 2.92 18.85 14.63
C LEU A 5 2.67 19.08 16.13
N ALA A 6 3.61 18.69 16.99
CA ALA A 6 3.54 18.88 18.43
C ALA A 6 3.87 20.33 18.84
N ASP A 7 4.74 21.01 18.11
CA ASP A 7 5.08 22.42 18.34
C ASP A 7 4.32 23.40 17.42
N GLU A 8 4.25 24.66 17.84
CA GLU A 8 3.49 25.70 17.17
C GLU A 8 4.07 26.07 15.80
N THR A 9 5.40 26.07 15.67
CA THR A 9 6.10 26.37 14.43
C THR A 9 5.76 25.39 13.31
N GLY A 10 5.78 24.08 13.61
CA GLY A 10 5.45 23.10 12.61
C GLY A 10 3.94 23.02 12.33
N ARG A 11 3.06 23.31 13.30
CA ARG A 11 1.63 23.53 13.01
C ARG A 11 1.41 24.68 12.02
N THR A 12 2.08 25.81 12.19
CA THR A 12 2.00 26.95 11.28
C THR A 12 2.48 26.59 9.87
N LEU A 13 3.58 25.86 9.72
CA LEU A 13 4.07 25.35 8.43
C LEU A 13 3.03 24.46 7.73
N TRP A 14 2.37 23.57 8.47
CA TRP A 14 1.32 22.71 7.90
C TRP A 14 0.04 23.49 7.59
N GLN A 15 -0.28 24.52 8.37
CA GLN A 15 -1.36 25.46 8.06
C GLN A 15 -1.05 26.25 6.79
N GLU A 16 0.20 26.67 6.56
CA GLU A 16 0.60 27.31 5.30
C GLU A 16 0.39 26.38 4.11
N VAL A 17 0.85 25.13 4.20
CA VAL A 17 0.62 24.09 3.17
C VAL A 17 -0.88 23.85 2.92
N ALA A 18 -1.70 23.85 3.97
CA ALA A 18 -3.14 23.69 3.86
C ALA A 18 -3.88 24.96 3.37
N SER A 19 -3.32 26.13 3.65
CA SER A 19 -3.86 27.45 3.27
C SER A 19 -3.46 27.88 1.86
N CYS A 20 -2.51 27.18 1.21
CA CYS A 20 -2.36 27.23 -0.23
C CYS A 20 -3.73 26.89 -0.83
N GLU A 21 -4.45 27.93 -1.27
CA GLU A 21 -5.80 27.82 -1.81
C GLU A 21 -5.91 26.55 -2.66
N PRO A 22 -6.80 25.62 -2.28
CA PRO A 22 -6.99 24.39 -3.03
C PRO A 22 -7.75 24.77 -4.29
N ARG A 23 -7.09 25.43 -5.25
CA ARG A 23 -7.78 25.82 -6.48
C ARG A 23 -8.23 24.58 -7.27
N ASP A 24 -7.59 23.43 -7.02
CA ASP A 24 -7.90 22.18 -7.73
C ASP A 24 -7.86 20.89 -6.89
N LEU A 25 -7.58 20.94 -5.56
CA LEU A 25 -7.50 19.73 -4.74
C LEU A 25 -8.83 19.44 -4.04
N ASP A 26 -9.52 18.39 -4.48
CA ASP A 26 -10.72 17.89 -3.81
C ASP A 26 -10.34 17.18 -2.49
N VAL A 27 -10.27 17.96 -1.41
CA VAL A 27 -9.95 17.46 -0.07
C VAL A 27 -10.97 16.46 0.46
N THR A 28 -12.20 16.46 -0.05
CA THR A 28 -13.26 15.53 0.36
C THR A 28 -13.03 14.12 -0.17
N ARG A 29 -12.34 14.02 -1.32
CA ARG A 29 -11.99 12.77 -1.99
C ARG A 29 -10.54 12.36 -1.79
N SER A 30 -9.69 13.25 -1.26
CA SER A 30 -8.30 12.93 -0.93
C SER A 30 -8.21 12.18 0.39
N PHE A 31 -7.21 11.31 0.52
CA PHE A 31 -6.92 10.59 1.74
C PHE A 31 -5.43 10.70 2.08
N ILE A 32 -5.10 10.45 3.34
CA ILE A 32 -3.72 10.32 3.81
C ILE A 32 -3.58 8.95 4.47
N LEU A 33 -2.69 8.13 3.93
CA LEU A 33 -2.30 6.83 4.48
C LEU A 33 -0.92 6.96 5.12
N MET A 34 -0.79 6.55 6.38
CA MET A 34 0.47 6.63 7.12
C MET A 34 0.68 5.41 8.01
N GLY A 35 1.88 4.84 7.91
CA GLY A 35 2.32 3.72 8.74
C GLY A 35 3.81 3.47 8.58
N ALA A 36 4.31 2.55 9.40
CA ALA A 36 5.69 2.09 9.29
C ALA A 36 5.84 1.21 8.04
N PRO A 37 6.78 1.49 7.12
CA PRO A 37 7.00 0.63 5.98
C PRO A 37 7.56 -0.73 6.39
N ILE A 38 6.98 -1.79 5.85
CA ILE A 38 7.47 -3.16 5.96
C ILE A 38 8.13 -3.52 4.62
N GLN A 39 9.46 -3.65 4.64
CA GLN A 39 10.22 -4.09 3.47
C GLN A 39 10.26 -5.62 3.44
N LEU A 40 9.63 -6.23 2.43
CA LEU A 40 9.53 -7.69 2.30
C LEU A 40 10.57 -8.26 1.33
N LEU A 41 10.90 -7.51 0.29
CA LEU A 41 11.91 -7.86 -0.68
C LEU A 41 12.66 -6.61 -1.10
N ASP A 42 13.98 -6.61 -0.95
CA ASP A 42 14.84 -5.56 -1.47
C ASP A 42 15.56 -6.04 -2.73
N GLY A 43 15.70 -5.14 -3.69
CA GLY A 43 16.21 -5.46 -5.01
C GLY A 43 16.18 -4.25 -5.94
N PRO A 44 16.68 -4.42 -7.16
CA PRO A 44 16.87 -3.28 -8.06
C PRO A 44 15.51 -2.66 -8.43
N GLY A 45 15.53 -1.34 -8.61
CA GLY A 45 14.35 -0.56 -9.00
C GLY A 45 14.03 -0.61 -10.49
N ASP A 46 14.77 -1.42 -11.26
CA ASP A 46 14.56 -1.58 -12.69
C ASP A 46 13.37 -2.52 -12.97
N GLY A 47 12.47 -2.07 -13.85
CA GLY A 47 11.28 -2.82 -14.25
C GLY A 47 10.00 -2.03 -14.09
N GLN A 48 8.88 -2.72 -14.23
CA GLN A 48 7.56 -2.11 -14.11
C GLN A 48 7.25 -1.87 -12.64
N ARG A 49 7.19 -0.61 -12.23
CA ARG A 49 6.73 -0.24 -10.90
C ARG A 49 5.21 -0.35 -10.84
N VAL A 50 4.72 -0.94 -9.75
CA VAL A 50 3.31 -1.12 -9.44
C VAL A 50 3.03 -0.45 -8.10
N ILE A 51 2.07 0.46 -8.10
CA ILE A 51 1.53 1.07 -6.89
C ILE A 51 0.16 0.46 -6.65
N TRP A 52 -0.06 -0.05 -5.44
CA TRP A 52 -1.27 -0.73 -5.04
C TRP A 52 -1.86 -0.11 -3.79
N PHE A 53 -3.16 0.13 -3.81
CA PHE A 53 -3.96 0.56 -2.67
C PHE A 53 -5.03 -0.51 -2.43
N GLY A 54 -4.81 -1.32 -1.40
CA GLY A 54 -5.57 -2.54 -1.14
C GLY A 54 -6.67 -2.37 -0.10
N ASN A 55 -7.85 -2.87 -0.43
CA ASN A 55 -9.00 -3.03 0.44
C ASN A 55 -9.33 -4.51 0.64
N GLY A 56 -9.81 -4.83 1.85
CA GLY A 56 -10.28 -6.17 2.17
C GLY A 56 -11.71 -6.41 1.73
N LEU A 57 -12.12 -7.68 1.67
CA LEU A 57 -13.53 -8.04 1.52
C LEU A 57 -14.39 -7.41 2.64
N ARG A 58 -15.66 -7.14 2.32
CA ARG A 58 -16.59 -6.43 3.22
C ARG A 58 -16.84 -7.17 4.53
N GLU A 59 -16.70 -8.49 4.53
CA GLU A 59 -16.89 -9.34 5.71
C GLU A 59 -15.69 -9.30 6.67
N LEU A 60 -14.55 -8.75 6.24
CA LEU A 60 -13.37 -8.56 7.07
C LEU A 60 -13.37 -7.17 7.69
N SER A 61 -13.07 -7.08 8.98
CA SER A 61 -12.73 -5.79 9.56
C SER A 61 -11.42 -5.26 8.97
N GLN A 62 -11.24 -3.94 8.98
CA GLN A 62 -10.00 -3.31 8.53
C GLN A 62 -8.77 -3.87 9.27
N ALA A 63 -8.87 -4.08 10.59
CA ALA A 63 -7.77 -4.61 11.39
C ALA A 63 -7.43 -6.07 11.03
N GLU A 64 -8.44 -6.90 10.72
CA GLU A 64 -8.21 -8.27 10.25
C GLU A 64 -7.54 -8.29 8.89
N PHE A 65 -8.00 -7.44 7.96
CA PHE A 65 -7.40 -7.33 6.64
C PHE A 65 -5.95 -6.82 6.72
N ILE A 66 -5.68 -5.74 7.48
CA ILE A 66 -4.32 -5.23 7.67
C ILE A 66 -3.41 -6.33 8.24
N ARG A 67 -3.86 -7.02 9.29
CA ARG A 67 -3.10 -8.10 9.92
C ARG A 67 -2.81 -9.21 8.92
N HIS A 68 -3.83 -9.70 8.22
CA HIS A 68 -3.66 -10.77 7.23
C HIS A 68 -2.73 -10.32 6.09
N TYR A 69 -2.97 -9.14 5.53
CA TYR A 69 -2.18 -8.63 4.41
C TYR A 69 -0.70 -8.51 4.79
N THR A 70 -0.41 -7.94 5.96
CA THR A 70 0.97 -7.66 6.37
C THR A 70 1.74 -8.89 6.87
N THR A 71 1.05 -9.84 7.51
CA THR A 71 1.68 -11.01 8.15
C THR A 71 1.58 -12.31 7.35
N GLN A 72 0.70 -12.38 6.35
CA GLN A 72 0.46 -13.58 5.54
C GLN A 72 0.56 -13.28 4.04
N HIS A 73 -0.32 -12.44 3.49
CA HIS A 73 -0.38 -12.21 2.04
C HIS A 73 0.93 -11.64 1.49
N GLY A 74 1.44 -10.55 2.08
CA GLY A 74 2.69 -9.93 1.65
C GLY A 74 3.87 -10.90 1.71
N PRO A 75 4.12 -11.57 2.85
CA PRO A 75 5.13 -12.63 2.94
C PRO A 75 4.93 -13.78 1.94
N LEU A 76 3.69 -14.20 1.66
CA LEU A 76 3.38 -15.23 0.66
C LEU A 76 3.82 -14.78 -0.74
N VAL A 77 3.45 -13.57 -1.15
CA VAL A 77 3.82 -13.01 -2.45
C VAL A 77 5.34 -12.83 -2.56
N ALA A 78 5.99 -12.32 -1.50
CA ALA A 78 7.44 -12.18 -1.43
C ALA A 78 8.16 -13.54 -1.48
N GLY A 79 7.62 -14.57 -0.84
CA GLY A 79 8.16 -15.94 -0.88
C GLY A 79 8.19 -16.55 -2.28
N HIS A 80 7.29 -16.10 -3.16
CA HIS A 80 7.22 -16.53 -4.56
C HIS A 80 7.93 -15.60 -5.54
N ALA A 81 8.74 -14.65 -5.04
CA ALA A 81 9.26 -13.54 -5.83
C ALA A 81 9.96 -13.96 -7.14
N GLU A 82 10.88 -14.93 -7.08
CA GLU A 82 11.60 -15.40 -8.28
C GLU A 82 10.65 -16.00 -9.32
N LEU A 83 9.65 -16.78 -8.87
CA LEU A 83 8.69 -17.46 -9.75
C LEU A 83 7.74 -16.49 -10.45
N ILE A 84 7.39 -15.38 -9.79
CA ILE A 84 6.47 -14.37 -10.33
C ILE A 84 7.20 -13.16 -10.96
N GLY A 85 8.52 -13.07 -10.82
CA GLY A 85 9.33 -11.97 -11.34
C GLY A 85 9.30 -10.70 -10.48
N LEU A 86 8.96 -10.81 -9.20
CA LEU A 86 8.98 -9.71 -8.25
C LEU A 86 10.43 -9.39 -7.85
N ARG A 87 10.81 -8.11 -7.92
CA ARG A 87 12.18 -7.63 -7.65
C ARG A 87 12.29 -6.82 -6.38
N ARG A 88 11.25 -6.05 -6.07
CA ARG A 88 11.15 -5.26 -4.85
C ARG A 88 9.73 -5.28 -4.37
N TYR A 89 9.55 -5.34 -3.06
CA TYR A 89 8.23 -5.31 -2.45
C TYR A 89 8.28 -4.65 -1.08
N ARG A 90 7.54 -3.56 -0.95
CA ARG A 90 7.29 -2.84 0.28
C ARG A 90 5.78 -2.69 0.47
N GLN A 91 5.34 -2.75 1.72
CA GLN A 91 3.96 -2.47 2.10
C GLN A 91 3.93 -1.47 3.26
N VAL A 92 2.85 -0.71 3.38
CA VAL A 92 2.60 0.26 4.45
C VAL A 92 1.17 0.05 4.92
N PRO A 93 0.96 -0.51 6.12
CA PRO A 93 -0.37 -0.55 6.73
C PRO A 93 -0.79 0.83 7.21
N ASP A 94 -2.09 1.11 7.20
CA ASP A 94 -2.62 2.33 7.81
C ASP A 94 -2.69 2.18 9.34
N GLU A 95 -1.72 2.74 10.07
CA GLU A 95 -1.56 2.55 11.53
C GLU A 95 -1.48 3.86 12.33
N GLN A 96 -1.20 5.01 11.70
CA GLN A 96 -0.95 6.26 12.42
C GLN A 96 -2.20 7.16 12.52
N SER A 97 -3.17 6.75 13.33
CA SER A 97 -4.43 7.47 13.53
C SER A 97 -4.25 8.87 14.11
N GLY A 98 -3.34 9.07 15.06
CA GLY A 98 -3.13 10.37 15.73
C GLY A 98 -2.56 11.46 14.81
N LEU A 99 -1.50 11.13 14.06
CA LEU A 99 -0.91 12.03 13.07
C LEU A 99 -1.89 12.38 11.95
N ARG A 100 -2.68 11.40 11.52
CA ARG A 100 -3.72 11.58 10.50
C ARG A 100 -4.85 12.49 11.00
N ALA A 101 -5.24 12.38 12.27
CA ALA A 101 -6.24 13.25 12.87
C ALA A 101 -5.80 14.72 12.82
N SER A 102 -4.55 15.01 13.21
CA SER A 102 -4.00 16.38 13.14
C SER A 102 -3.99 16.93 11.71
N LEU A 103 -3.65 16.11 10.70
CA LEU A 103 -3.70 16.57 9.31
C LEU A 103 -5.13 16.82 8.81
N ARG A 104 -6.11 16.03 9.28
CA ARG A 104 -7.53 16.24 8.97
C ARG A 104 -8.09 17.51 9.59
N GLU A 105 -7.69 17.86 10.81
CA GLU A 105 -8.04 19.13 11.47
C GLU A 105 -7.55 20.34 10.66
N LEU A 106 -6.45 20.18 9.92
CA LEU A 106 -5.92 21.17 8.99
C LEU A 106 -6.62 21.14 7.62
N GLY A 107 -7.68 20.37 7.45
CA GLY A 107 -8.45 20.29 6.20
C GLY A 107 -7.90 19.30 5.17
N LEU A 108 -6.84 18.54 5.46
CA LEU A 108 -6.21 17.63 4.51
C LEU A 108 -6.75 16.19 4.62
N GLY A 109 -6.97 15.53 3.48
CA GLY A 109 -7.19 14.07 3.42
C GLY A 109 -8.46 13.59 4.12
N GLN A 110 -9.63 14.10 3.73
CA GLN A 110 -10.90 13.83 4.42
C GLN A 110 -11.52 12.47 4.07
N ALA A 111 -11.20 11.86 2.94
CA ALA A 111 -11.63 10.51 2.61
C ALA A 111 -10.90 9.46 3.46
N SER A 112 -11.57 8.34 3.76
CA SER A 112 -10.92 7.21 4.44
C SER A 112 -9.80 6.65 3.57
N PRO A 113 -8.59 6.47 4.11
CA PRO A 113 -7.51 5.82 3.36
C PRO A 113 -7.83 4.34 3.15
N PRO A 114 -7.29 3.72 2.09
CA PRO A 114 -7.27 2.27 1.97
C PRO A 114 -6.49 1.67 3.15
N PRO A 115 -6.83 0.47 3.62
CA PRO A 115 -6.15 -0.19 4.74
C PRO A 115 -4.65 -0.40 4.53
N VAL A 116 -4.21 -0.65 3.29
CA VAL A 116 -2.81 -0.92 2.95
C VAL A 116 -2.42 -0.23 1.65
N PHE A 117 -1.22 0.32 1.61
CA PHE A 117 -0.50 0.67 0.40
C PHE A 117 0.63 -0.34 0.16
N ALA A 118 0.87 -0.71 -1.09
CA ALA A 118 2.04 -1.49 -1.48
C ALA A 118 2.71 -0.90 -2.71
N GLU A 119 4.03 -1.06 -2.74
CA GLU A 119 4.88 -0.72 -3.85
C GLU A 119 5.66 -1.97 -4.26
N LEU A 120 5.52 -2.34 -5.53
CA LEU A 120 6.18 -3.48 -6.11
C LEU A 120 6.99 -3.05 -7.33
N VAL A 121 8.09 -3.74 -7.59
CA VAL A 121 8.81 -3.65 -8.86
C VAL A 121 8.79 -5.02 -9.51
N MET A 122 8.18 -5.10 -10.68
CA MET A 122 8.05 -6.32 -11.48
C MET A 122 9.09 -6.31 -12.59
N GLY A 123 9.91 -7.36 -12.62
CA GLY A 123 10.80 -7.63 -13.73
C GLY A 123 10.18 -8.60 -14.74
N THR A 124 10.91 -8.84 -15.82
CA THR A 124 10.61 -9.97 -16.70
C THR A 124 10.83 -11.28 -15.95
N PRO A 125 9.81 -12.14 -15.80
CA PRO A 125 9.98 -13.45 -15.17
C PRO A 125 10.93 -14.29 -16.00
N ARG A 126 11.88 -14.98 -15.35
CA ARG A 126 12.74 -15.95 -16.04
C ARG A 126 11.92 -17.20 -16.36
N LEU A 127 11.39 -17.27 -17.58
CA LEU A 127 10.65 -18.43 -18.05
C LEU A 127 11.61 -19.61 -18.28
N LYS A 128 11.59 -20.58 -17.37
CA LYS A 128 12.24 -21.88 -17.54
C LYS A 128 11.17 -22.97 -17.57
N LEU A 129 11.24 -23.88 -18.53
CA LEU A 129 10.33 -25.04 -18.61
C LEU A 129 10.30 -25.81 -17.27
N ALA A 130 11.46 -25.96 -16.62
CA ALA A 130 11.60 -26.62 -15.33
C ALA A 130 10.81 -25.96 -14.18
N THR A 131 10.53 -24.66 -14.25
CA THR A 131 9.85 -23.92 -13.17
C THR A 131 8.36 -23.67 -13.44
N LEU A 132 7.84 -24.08 -14.61
CA LEU A 132 6.43 -23.81 -14.97
C LEU A 132 5.43 -24.41 -13.99
N ARG A 133 5.67 -25.62 -13.48
CA ARG A 133 4.80 -26.26 -12.49
C ARG A 133 4.79 -25.50 -11.17
N ALA A 134 5.97 -25.13 -10.67
CA ALA A 134 6.13 -24.36 -9.44
C ALA A 134 5.46 -22.98 -9.57
N ARG A 135 5.66 -22.30 -10.70
CA ARG A 135 5.01 -21.02 -10.98
C ARG A 135 3.49 -21.11 -10.98
N ARG A 136 2.92 -22.15 -11.61
CA ARG A 136 1.47 -22.37 -11.59
C ARG A 136 0.93 -22.62 -10.17
N ALA A 137 1.67 -23.36 -9.35
CA ALA A 137 1.31 -23.59 -7.96
C ALA A 137 1.35 -22.28 -7.15
N ALA A 138 2.43 -21.51 -7.25
CA ALA A 138 2.57 -20.19 -6.62
C ALA A 138 1.45 -19.22 -7.02
N THR A 139 1.16 -19.10 -8.32
CA THR A 139 0.06 -18.25 -8.81
C THR A 139 -1.30 -18.73 -8.30
N ARG A 140 -1.53 -20.03 -8.17
CA ARG A 140 -2.78 -20.56 -7.61
C ARG A 140 -2.90 -20.22 -6.12
N GLU A 141 -1.84 -20.44 -5.36
CA GLU A 141 -1.82 -20.15 -3.93
C GLU A 141 -2.09 -18.67 -3.63
N ILE A 142 -1.42 -17.77 -4.35
CA ILE A 142 -1.65 -16.32 -4.27
C ILE A 142 -3.11 -16.00 -4.63
N LYS A 143 -3.63 -16.51 -5.76
CA LYS A 143 -5.01 -16.25 -6.17
C LYS A 143 -6.06 -16.75 -5.18
N ASP A 144 -5.82 -17.92 -4.61
CA ASP A 144 -6.73 -18.52 -3.62
C ASP A 144 -6.75 -17.66 -2.35
N ASP A 145 -5.61 -17.09 -1.96
CA ASP A 145 -5.50 -16.14 -0.87
C ASP A 145 -6.18 -14.80 -1.17
N GLU A 146 -5.87 -14.19 -2.32
CA GLU A 146 -6.49 -12.94 -2.78
C GLU A 146 -8.01 -13.04 -2.83
N LYS A 147 -8.55 -14.16 -3.33
CA LYS A 147 -10.00 -14.40 -3.42
C LYS A 147 -10.70 -14.40 -2.06
N ARG A 148 -10.01 -14.78 -0.98
CA ARG A 148 -10.56 -14.86 0.37
C ARG A 148 -10.42 -13.57 1.16
N HIS A 149 -9.54 -12.66 0.73
CA HIS A 149 -9.15 -11.54 1.58
C HIS A 149 -9.15 -10.18 0.89
N ILE A 150 -8.97 -10.11 -0.44
CA ILE A 150 -8.85 -8.85 -1.18
C ILE A 150 -10.13 -8.55 -1.96
N ASP A 151 -10.66 -7.34 -1.78
CA ASP A 151 -11.69 -6.79 -2.64
C ASP A 151 -11.05 -5.97 -3.78
N PHE A 152 -10.81 -6.61 -4.91
CA PHE A 152 -10.28 -5.92 -6.09
C PHE A 152 -11.22 -4.84 -6.64
N SER A 153 -12.53 -4.93 -6.37
CA SER A 153 -13.51 -3.95 -6.89
C SER A 153 -13.45 -2.62 -6.15
N SER A 154 -13.00 -2.61 -4.90
CA SER A 154 -12.77 -1.41 -4.10
C SER A 154 -11.29 -1.03 -3.99
N SER A 155 -10.39 -1.80 -4.60
CA SER A 155 -8.95 -1.53 -4.59
C SER A 155 -8.47 -0.86 -5.87
N MET A 156 -7.26 -0.30 -5.85
CA MET A 156 -6.69 0.39 -7.01
C MET A 156 -5.25 -0.04 -7.28
N LEU A 157 -4.97 -0.40 -8.53
CA LEU A 157 -3.64 -0.71 -9.04
C LEU A 157 -3.24 0.31 -10.11
N LEU A 158 -2.04 0.87 -9.96
CA LEU A 158 -1.44 1.79 -10.91
C LEU A 158 -0.11 1.22 -11.41
N LEU A 159 0.07 1.23 -12.73
CA LEU A 159 1.33 0.88 -13.38
C LEU A 159 2.07 2.19 -13.71
N THR A 160 3.31 2.31 -13.26
CA THR A 160 4.14 3.50 -13.49
C THR A 160 5.45 3.12 -14.16
N GLY A 161 5.80 3.81 -15.25
CA GLY A 161 7.05 3.62 -15.99
C GLY A 161 8.26 4.26 -15.34
#